data_AF-W2VP57-F1
#
_entry.id   AF-W2VP57-F1
#
_cell.length_a   1.000
_cell.length_b   1.000
_cell.length_c   1.000
_cell.angle_alpha   90.00
_cell.angle_beta   90.00
_cell.angle_gamma   90.00
#
_symmetry.space_group_name_H-M   'P 1'
#
loop_
_entity.id
_entity.type
_entity.pdbx_description
1 polymer ?
#
loop_
_entity_poly.entity_id
_entity_poly.type
_entity_poly.pdbx_seq_one_letter_code
_entity_poly.pdbx_strand_id
1 'polypeptide(L)'
;MQSLQHRLPRKGIAALIASVKEAYRNMKTDTVDYIFLSLQACMLEILRQKGGNVYKTPHLGKAKLRRAKRLPVSLSCSRDLYAIALLRAASRGSALISILLPFNTFNMI
;
A
#
# COMPACT_ATOMS: atom_id res chain seq x y z
N MET A 1 10.37 2.27 -15.20
CA MET A 1 10.46 2.95 -13.88
C MET A 1 11.92 2.85 -13.42
N GLN A 2 12.71 3.89 -13.64
CA GLN A 2 14.14 3.87 -13.34
C GLN A 2 14.35 4.07 -11.83
N SER A 3 14.92 3.05 -11.17
CA SER A 3 15.23 3.08 -9.74
C SER A 3 16.28 4.15 -9.43
N LEU A 4 16.15 4.86 -8.29
CA LEU A 4 17.06 5.95 -7.86
C LEU A 4 18.55 5.55 -7.87
N GLN A 5 18.86 4.28 -7.60
CA GLN A 5 20.22 3.71 -7.69
C GLN A 5 20.88 3.82 -9.07
N HIS A 6 20.10 3.85 -10.15
CA HIS A 6 20.63 4.04 -11.51
C HIS A 6 20.91 5.50 -11.86
N ARG A 7 20.39 6.45 -11.07
CA ARG A 7 20.57 7.89 -11.32
C ARG A 7 21.72 8.49 -10.51
N LEU A 8 22.15 7.81 -9.44
CA LEU A 8 23.24 8.26 -8.58
C LEU A 8 24.13 7.06 -8.24
N PRO A 9 25.31 6.88 -8.87
CA PRO A 9 26.28 5.89 -8.43
C PRO A 9 26.82 6.32 -7.05
N ARG A 10 26.15 5.88 -5.99
CA ARG A 10 26.52 6.22 -4.60
C ARG A 10 27.40 5.12 -4.02
N LYS A 11 28.65 5.48 -3.71
CA LYS A 11 29.61 4.60 -3.05
C LYS A 11 29.27 4.52 -1.55
N GLY A 12 28.63 3.44 -1.12
CA GLY A 12 28.47 3.07 0.30
C GLY A 12 27.09 3.32 0.92
N ILE A 13 26.83 2.58 2.01
CA ILE A 13 25.55 2.55 2.73
C ILE A 13 25.14 3.93 3.26
N ALA A 14 26.08 4.71 3.80
CA ALA A 14 25.80 6.04 4.33
C ALA A 14 25.27 7.00 3.26
N ALA A 15 25.88 6.97 2.08
CA ALA A 15 25.42 7.76 0.94
C ALA A 15 24.02 7.31 0.49
N LEU A 16 23.74 6.01 0.44
CA LEU A 16 22.40 5.51 0.13
C LEU A 16 21.36 6.02 1.14
N ILE A 17 21.62 5.91 2.44
CA ILE A 17 20.72 6.38 3.51
C ILE A 17 20.44 7.88 3.36
N ALA A 18 21.47 8.70 3.14
CA ALA A 18 21.31 10.14 2.92
C ALA A 18 20.40 10.43 1.71
N SER A 19 20.52 9.62 0.64
CA SER A 19 19.75 9.74 -0.59
C SER A 19 18.28 9.50 -0.38
N VAL A 20 17.98 8.42 0.35
CA VAL A 20 16.60 8.04 0.67
C VAL A 20 15.98 9.10 1.57
N LYS A 21 16.70 9.59 2.58
CA LYS A 21 16.21 10.66 3.47
C LYS A 21 15.92 11.96 2.70
N GLU A 22 16.79 12.34 1.77
CA GLU A 22 16.60 13.51 0.93
C GLU A 22 15.40 13.35 -0.02
N ALA A 23 15.30 12.22 -0.71
CA ALA A 23 14.17 11.91 -1.57
C ALA A 23 12.83 11.91 -0.81
N TYR A 24 12.84 11.39 0.42
CA TYR A 24 11.66 11.40 1.30
C TYR A 24 11.26 12.83 1.69
N ARG A 25 12.22 13.68 2.11
CA ARG A 25 11.95 15.09 2.43
C ARG A 25 11.43 15.89 1.23
N ASN A 26 11.94 15.58 0.04
CA ASN A 26 11.53 16.25 -1.20
C ASN A 26 10.24 15.68 -1.80
N MET A 27 9.66 14.63 -1.19
CA MET A 27 8.44 14.01 -1.70
C MET A 27 7.23 14.89 -1.37
N LYS A 28 6.42 15.19 -2.39
CA LYS A 28 5.16 15.92 -2.19
C LYS A 28 4.24 15.13 -1.27
N THR A 29 3.55 15.82 -0.36
CA THR A 29 2.54 15.22 0.53
C THR A 29 1.47 14.46 -0.26
N ASP A 30 1.00 15.02 -1.38
CA ASP A 30 0.07 14.37 -2.32
C ASP A 30 0.56 12.99 -2.80
N THR A 31 1.87 12.81 -2.97
CA THR A 31 2.47 11.54 -3.40
C THR A 31 2.34 10.48 -2.32
N VAL A 32 2.48 10.86 -1.05
CA VAL A 32 2.30 9.93 0.10
C VAL A 32 0.87 9.40 0.09
N ASP A 33 -0.13 10.29 -0.02
CA ASP A 33 -1.55 9.92 -0.06
C ASP A 33 -1.84 8.95 -1.21
N TYR A 34 -1.24 9.21 -2.37
CA TYR A 34 -1.40 8.36 -3.53
C TYR A 34 -0.78 6.98 -3.36
N ILE A 35 0.39 6.90 -2.73
CA ILE A 35 1.05 5.62 -2.42
C ILE A 35 0.18 4.82 -1.45
N PHE A 36 -0.32 5.47 -0.40
CA PHE A 36 -1.15 4.83 0.62
C PHE A 36 -2.42 4.24 0.04
N LEU A 37 -3.19 5.02 -0.75
CA LEU A 37 -4.40 4.53 -1.40
C LEU A 37 -4.12 3.40 -2.41
N SER A 38 -2.97 3.43 -3.08
CA SER A 38 -2.57 2.34 -3.99
C SER A 38 -2.29 1.06 -3.21
N LEU A 39 -1.58 1.18 -2.09
CA LEU A 39 -1.27 0.04 -1.23
C LEU A 39 -2.55 -0.60 -0.69
N GLN A 40 -3.48 0.20 -0.18
CA GLN A 40 -4.77 -0.29 0.29
C GLN A 40 -5.54 -1.02 -0.82
N ALA A 41 -5.54 -0.50 -2.05
CA ALA A 41 -6.23 -1.14 -3.16
C ALA A 41 -5.61 -2.49 -3.50
N CYS A 42 -4.27 -2.59 -3.53
CA CYS A 42 -3.58 -3.86 -3.72
C CYS A 42 -3.93 -4.88 -2.62
N MET A 43 -4.02 -4.43 -1.36
CA MET A 43 -4.42 -5.29 -0.24
C MET A 43 -5.85 -5.80 -0.39
N LEU A 44 -6.79 -4.97 -0.81
CA LEU A 44 -8.16 -5.41 -1.11
C LEU A 44 -8.19 -6.50 -2.20
N GLU A 45 -7.35 -6.36 -3.24
CA GLU A 45 -7.22 -7.39 -4.27
C GLU A 45 -6.60 -8.68 -3.73
N ILE A 46 -5.58 -8.61 -2.87
CA ILE A 46 -5.02 -9.79 -2.20
C ILE A 46 -6.10 -10.52 -1.40
N LEU A 47 -6.92 -9.78 -0.66
CA LEU A 47 -8.03 -10.37 0.11
C LEU A 47 -9.06 -11.04 -0.81
N ARG A 48 -9.43 -10.38 -1.92
CA ARG A 48 -10.34 -10.94 -2.94
C ARG A 48 -9.78 -12.20 -3.59
N GLN A 49 -8.47 -12.23 -3.85
CA GLN A 49 -7.76 -13.38 -4.40
C GLN A 49 -7.38 -14.43 -3.32
N LYS A 50 -7.98 -14.36 -2.13
CA LYS A 50 -7.79 -15.33 -1.04
C LYS A 50 -6.31 -15.48 -0.63
N GLY A 51 -5.56 -14.38 -0.66
CA GLY A 51 -4.13 -14.34 -0.38
C GLY A 51 -3.22 -14.54 -1.61
N GLY A 52 -3.78 -14.66 -2.81
CA GLY A 52 -3.03 -14.76 -4.05
C GLY A 52 -2.47 -13.40 -4.51
N ASN A 53 -1.32 -13.44 -5.18
CA ASN A 53 -0.67 -12.24 -5.75
C ASN A 53 -1.01 -12.01 -7.23
N VAL A 54 -1.89 -12.83 -7.81
CA VAL A 54 -2.29 -12.73 -9.20
C VAL A 54 -3.44 -11.73 -9.30
N TYR A 55 -3.10 -10.45 -9.23
CA TYR A 55 -4.03 -9.34 -9.45
C TYR A 55 -3.37 -8.25 -10.27
N LYS A 56 -4.19 -7.49 -11.01
CA LYS A 56 -3.73 -6.28 -11.69
C LYS A 56 -3.68 -5.14 -10.68
N THR A 57 -2.64 -4.31 -10.75
CA THR A 57 -2.52 -3.12 -9.89
C THR A 57 -3.75 -2.21 -10.08
N PRO A 58 -4.52 -1.91 -9.01
CA PRO A 58 -5.73 -1.11 -9.15
C PRO A 58 -5.44 0.35 -9.52
N HIS A 59 -6.09 0.84 -10.58
CA HIS A 59 -5.98 2.22 -11.03
C HIS A 59 -7.16 3.08 -10.56
N LEU A 60 -7.05 3.66 -9.35
CA LEU A 60 -8.12 4.46 -8.73
C LEU A 60 -8.36 5.86 -9.36
N GLY A 61 -7.58 6.27 -10.36
CA GLY A 61 -7.70 7.63 -10.91
C GLY A 61 -7.41 8.75 -9.89
N LYS A 62 -6.50 8.52 -8.94
CA LYS A 62 -6.24 9.37 -7.76
C LYS A 62 -6.06 10.86 -8.08
N ALA A 63 -5.33 11.19 -9.15
CA ALA A 63 -5.16 12.57 -9.59
C ALA A 63 -6.48 13.24 -10.02
N LYS A 64 -7.37 12.50 -10.69
CA LYS A 64 -8.71 12.99 -11.07
C LYS A 64 -9.57 13.22 -9.83
N LEU A 65 -9.54 12.29 -8.87
CA LEU A 65 -10.27 12.42 -7.61
C LEU A 65 -9.79 13.59 -6.75
N ARG A 66 -8.47 13.83 -6.66
CA ARG A 66 -7.91 14.98 -5.94
C ARG A 66 -8.34 16.30 -6.59
N ARG A 67 -8.26 16.42 -7.92
CA ARG A 67 -8.75 17.62 -8.64
C ARG A 67 -10.23 17.88 -8.40
N ALA A 68 -11.04 16.84 -8.28
CA ALA A 68 -12.46 16.94 -7.96
C ALA A 68 -12.74 17.12 -6.45
N LYS A 69 -11.72 17.24 -5.58
CA LYS A 69 -11.84 17.26 -4.11
C LYS A 69 -12.62 16.07 -3.52
N ARG A 70 -12.54 14.92 -4.18
CA ARG A 70 -13.24 13.67 -3.81
C ARG A 70 -12.26 12.51 -3.54
N LEU A 71 -10.99 12.81 -3.28
CA LEU A 71 -10.02 11.77 -2.96
C LEU A 71 -10.34 11.21 -1.56
N PRO A 72 -10.62 9.90 -1.42
CA PRO A 72 -10.84 9.31 -0.11
C PRO A 72 -9.53 9.33 0.69
N VAL A 73 -9.64 9.45 2.02
CA VAL A 73 -8.49 9.31 2.93
C VAL A 73 -8.08 7.84 3.06
N SER A 74 -9.07 6.94 3.07
CA SER A 74 -8.88 5.49 3.17
C SER A 74 -9.90 4.74 2.33
N LEU A 75 -9.53 3.56 1.82
CA LEU A 75 -10.48 2.62 1.24
C LEU A 75 -11.13 1.74 2.32
N SER A 76 -12.42 1.44 2.16
CA SER A 76 -13.17 0.54 3.03
C SER A 76 -13.00 -0.92 2.62
N CYS A 77 -12.89 -1.82 3.59
CA CYS A 77 -12.92 -3.27 3.40
C CYS A 77 -14.24 -3.82 3.97
N SER A 78 -14.94 -4.69 3.25
CA SER A 78 -16.16 -5.29 3.79
C SER A 78 -15.84 -6.28 4.90
N ARG A 79 -16.64 -6.27 5.97
CA ARG A 79 -16.45 -7.13 7.13
C ARG A 79 -16.46 -8.61 6.76
N ASP A 80 -17.30 -9.00 5.81
CA ASP A 80 -17.38 -10.38 5.32
C ASP A 80 -16.10 -10.80 4.59
N LEU A 81 -15.55 -9.93 3.74
CA LEU A 81 -14.30 -10.21 3.02
C LEU A 81 -13.14 -10.38 4.00
N TYR A 82 -13.07 -9.51 5.01
CA TYR A 82 -12.06 -9.60 6.06
C TYR A 82 -12.22 -10.88 6.90
N ALA A 83 -13.44 -11.20 7.34
CA ALA A 83 -13.72 -12.39 8.12
C ALA A 83 -13.35 -13.68 7.37
N ILE A 84 -13.72 -13.78 6.09
CA ILE A 84 -13.36 -14.92 5.23
C ILE A 84 -11.84 -15.03 5.09
N ALA A 85 -11.15 -13.92 4.85
CA ALA A 85 -9.69 -13.93 4.73
C ALA A 85 -9.00 -14.35 6.04
N LEU A 86 -9.47 -13.84 7.18
CA LEU A 86 -8.95 -14.16 8.51
C LEU A 86 -9.13 -15.64 8.86
N LEU A 87 -10.33 -16.18 8.68
CA LEU A 87 -10.62 -17.60 8.91
C LEU A 87 -9.70 -18.51 8.09
N ARG A 88 -9.43 -18.14 6.82
CA ARG A 88 -8.55 -18.90 5.93
C ARG A 88 -7.08 -18.76 6.29
N ALA A 89 -6.66 -17.60 6.75
CA ALA A 89 -5.28 -17.38 7.18
C ALA A 89 -4.98 -18.16 8.46
N ALA A 90 -5.93 -18.22 9.39
CA ALA A 90 -5.86 -19.01 10.63
C ALA A 90 -5.72 -20.50 10.36
N SER A 91 -6.45 -21.02 9.37
CA SER A 91 -6.38 -22.45 8.99
C SER A 91 -5.14 -22.83 8.18
N ARG A 92 -4.32 -21.86 7.74
CA ARG A 92 -3.10 -22.09 6.95
C ARG A 92 -1.80 -21.72 7.66
N GLY A 93 -1.84 -21.30 8.92
CA GLY A 93 -0.65 -20.78 9.62
C GLY A 93 0.02 -19.64 8.85
N SER A 94 -0.76 -18.83 8.15
CA SER A 94 -0.26 -17.89 7.14
C SER A 94 0.14 -16.54 7.74
N ALA A 95 1.30 -16.02 7.34
CA ALA A 95 1.79 -14.67 7.68
C ALA A 95 0.87 -13.52 7.22
N LEU A 96 -0.21 -13.80 6.46
CA LEU A 96 -1.26 -12.83 6.17
C LEU A 96 -1.92 -12.27 7.44
N ILE A 97 -1.97 -13.06 8.52
CA ILE A 97 -2.42 -12.58 9.83
C ILE A 97 -1.54 -11.41 10.30
N SER A 98 -0.21 -11.52 10.18
CA SER A 98 0.74 -10.48 10.57
C SER A 98 0.65 -9.22 9.71
N ILE A 99 0.27 -9.33 8.44
CA ILE A 99 0.08 -8.18 7.54
C ILE A 99 -1.25 -7.47 7.82
N LEU A 100 -2.30 -8.21 8.23
CA LEU A 100 -3.65 -7.66 8.50
C LEU A 100 -3.80 -7.07 9.90
N LEU A 101 -3.05 -7.56 10.89
CA LEU A 101 -3.10 -7.06 12.28
C LEU A 101 -2.85 -5.54 12.44
N PRO A 102 -1.86 -4.90 11.77
CA PRO A 102 -1.68 -3.44 11.87
C PRO A 102 -2.77 -2.63 11.15
N PHE A 103 -3.67 -3.27 10.39
CA PHE A 103 -4.80 -2.63 9.70
C PHE A 103 -6.12 -2.73 10.47
N ASN A 104 -6.15 -3.35 11.65
CA ASN A 104 -7.33 -3.31 12.53
C ASN A 104 -7.65 -1.86 12.98
N THR A 105 -6.70 -0.93 12.81
CA THR A 105 -6.84 0.52 13.03
C THR A 105 -7.37 1.27 11.79
N PHE A 106 -7.49 0.62 10.63
CA PHE A 106 -7.99 1.20 9.39
C PHE A 106 -9.52 1.16 9.35
N ASN A 107 -10.14 1.94 10.24
CA ASN A 107 -11.56 2.25 10.30
C ASN A 107 -12.49 1.04 10.06
N MET A 108 -12.62 0.22 11.10
CA MET A 108 -13.73 -0.71 11.27
C MET A 108 -14.96 0.03 11.87
N ILE A 109 -15.36 1.14 11.25
CA ILE A 109 -16.65 1.81 11.50
C ILE A 109 -17.63 1.31 10.44
#